data_AF-A0A2V8MY49-F1
#
_entry.id   AF-A0A2V8MY49-F1
#
_cell.length_a   1.000
_cell.length_b   1.000
_cell.length_c   1.000
_cell.angle_alpha   90.00
_cell.angle_beta   90.00
_cell.angle_gamma   90.00
#
_symmetry.space_group_name_H-M   'P 1'
#
loop_
_entity.id
_entity.type
_entity.pdbx_description
1 polymer ?
#
loop_
_entity_poly.entity_id
_entity_poly.type
_entity_poly.pdbx_seq_one_letter_code
_entity_poly.pdbx_strand_id
1 'polypeptide(L)'
;MERMEKLVIAVSQHTVFLAESAIGGCSSCTDSARVPFARVLDVLGNHQPGRVDYILPVLATCPQCHVSLDEWSLVAPKDYRPGNSGSDV
;
A
#
# COMPACT_ATOMS: atom_id res chain seq x y z
N MET A 1 28.86 1.44 -5.14
CA MET A 1 27.44 1.18 -4.84
C MET A 1 27.12 1.89 -3.55
N GLU A 2 26.52 3.08 -3.62
CA GLU A 2 25.98 3.73 -2.43
C GLU A 2 24.90 2.82 -1.85
N ARG A 3 25.07 2.44 -0.58
CA ARG A 3 24.07 1.69 0.15
C ARG A 3 22.93 2.67 0.41
N MET A 4 21.86 2.60 -0.38
CA MET A 4 20.65 3.37 -0.08
C MET A 4 20.13 2.88 1.27
N GLU A 5 20.29 3.71 2.30
CA GLU A 5 19.74 3.45 3.62
C GLU A 5 18.21 3.49 3.50
N LYS A 6 17.58 2.32 3.50
CA LYS A 6 16.13 2.21 3.60
C LYS A 6 15.71 2.41 5.04
N LEU A 7 14.67 3.22 5.23
CA LEU A 7 14.04 3.38 6.52
C LEU A 7 13.16 2.17 6.81
N VAL A 8 13.28 1.58 7.99
CA VAL A 8 12.37 0.53 8.44
C VAL A 8 11.35 1.13 9.40
N ILE A 9 10.06 0.94 9.11
CA ILE A 9 8.96 1.47 9.94
C ILE A 9 8.07 0.33 10.40
N ALA A 10 7.95 0.16 11.72
CA ALA A 10 6.90 -0.65 12.31
C ALA A 10 5.58 0.12 12.29
N VAL A 11 4.57 -0.44 11.64
CA VAL A 11 3.29 0.22 11.39
C VAL A 11 2.37 0.06 12.60
N SER A 12 1.80 1.15 13.10
CA SER A 12 0.82 1.06 14.19
C SER A 12 -0.47 0.38 13.72
N GLN A 13 -1.18 -0.31 14.63
CA GLN A 13 -2.48 -0.90 14.30
C GLN A 13 -3.49 0.12 13.75
N HIS A 14 -3.46 1.36 14.24
CA HIS A 14 -4.29 2.44 13.72
C HIS A 14 -3.96 2.76 12.26
N THR A 15 -2.68 2.81 11.91
CA THR A 15 -2.25 3.01 10.52
C THR A 15 -2.64 1.84 9.62
N VAL A 16 -2.57 0.59 10.12
CA VAL A 16 -3.07 -0.59 9.39
C VAL A 16 -4.55 -0.44 9.09
N PHE A 17 -5.37 -0.10 10.08
CA PHE A 17 -6.81 0.12 9.91
C PHE A 17 -7.12 1.21 8.87
N LEU A 18 -6.38 2.32 8.89
CA LEU A 18 -6.53 3.36 7.87
C LEU A 18 -6.18 2.85 6.46
N ALA A 19 -5.12 2.06 6.32
CA ALA A 19 -4.71 1.46 5.05
C ALA A 19 -5.74 0.45 4.51
N GLU A 20 -6.32 -0.38 5.39
CA GLU A 20 -7.44 -1.27 5.04
C GLU A 20 -8.65 -0.47 4.53
N SER A 21 -8.97 0.66 5.18
CA SER A 21 -10.07 1.52 4.76
C SER A 21 -9.82 2.22 3.42
N ALA A 22 -8.55 2.36 3.00
CA ALA A 22 -8.13 3.04 1.79
C ALA A 22 -8.12 2.15 0.54
N ILE A 23 -8.35 0.83 0.68
CA ILE A 23 -8.40 -0.12 -0.44
C ILE A 23 -9.82 -0.60 -0.72
N GLY A 24 -10.14 -0.78 -2.00
CA GLY A 24 -11.42 -1.32 -2.45
C GLY A 24 -11.44 -2.86 -2.45
N GLY A 25 -10.29 -3.49 -2.66
CA GLY A 25 -10.15 -4.95 -2.70
C GLY A 25 -8.70 -5.41 -2.89
N CYS A 26 -8.51 -6.72 -2.95
CA CYS A 26 -7.21 -7.39 -3.14
C CYS A 26 -7.23 -8.35 -4.34
N SER A 27 -6.06 -8.87 -4.73
CA SER A 27 -5.93 -9.82 -5.86
C SER A 27 -6.77 -11.09 -5.74
N SER A 28 -7.22 -11.46 -4.52
CA SER A 28 -8.11 -12.60 -4.32
C SER A 28 -9.57 -12.33 -4.68
N CYS A 29 -9.99 -11.07 -4.78
CA CYS A 29 -11.40 -10.70 -4.96
C CYS A 29 -11.66 -9.65 -6.04
N THR A 30 -10.62 -9.07 -6.65
CA THR A 30 -10.76 -8.13 -7.76
C THR A 30 -9.56 -8.17 -8.71
N ASP A 31 -9.83 -8.09 -10.00
CA ASP A 31 -8.82 -7.98 -11.07
C ASP A 31 -8.20 -6.57 -11.16
N SER A 32 -8.76 -5.60 -10.42
CA SER A 32 -8.24 -4.23 -10.37
C SER A 32 -7.04 -4.08 -9.43
N ALA A 33 -6.68 -5.12 -8.68
CA ALA A 33 -5.56 -5.09 -7.74
C ALA A 33 -4.21 -5.11 -8.47
N ARG A 34 -3.43 -4.02 -8.35
CA ARG A 34 -2.20 -3.81 -9.16
C ARG A 34 -1.02 -3.24 -8.39
N VAL A 35 -1.22 -2.73 -7.19
CA VAL A 35 -0.15 -2.12 -6.39
C VAL A 35 0.06 -2.92 -5.10
N PRO A 36 1.29 -3.03 -4.59
CA PRO A 36 1.54 -3.62 -3.28
C PRO A 36 0.85 -2.81 -2.17
N PHE A 37 0.42 -3.47 -1.10
CA PHE A 37 -0.15 -2.81 0.07
C PHE A 37 0.79 -1.78 0.69
N ALA A 38 2.11 -2.02 0.66
CA ALA A 38 3.14 -1.05 1.05
C ALA A 38 3.00 0.31 0.34
N ARG A 39 2.50 0.33 -0.90
CA ARG A 39 2.27 1.57 -1.64
C ARG A 39 1.15 2.42 -1.04
N VAL A 40 0.17 1.79 -0.40
CA VAL A 40 -0.88 2.48 0.36
C VAL A 40 -0.29 3.14 1.61
N LEU A 41 0.63 2.43 2.29
CA LEU A 41 1.35 2.96 3.46
C LEU A 41 2.25 4.13 3.11
N ASP A 42 2.92 4.08 1.94
CA ASP A 42 3.69 5.22 1.42
C ASP A 42 2.81 6.47 1.31
N VAL A 43 1.61 6.34 0.74
CA VAL A 43 0.69 7.47 0.55
C VAL A 43 0.21 8.02 1.89
N LEU A 44 -0.19 7.15 2.83
CA LEU A 44 -0.66 7.57 4.15
C LEU A 44 0.44 8.24 5.00
N GLY A 45 1.67 7.73 4.92
CA GLY A 45 2.82 8.30 5.62
C GLY A 45 3.53 9.43 4.88
N ASN A 46 3.06 9.81 3.68
CA ASN A 46 3.71 10.78 2.79
C ASN A 46 5.19 10.44 2.50
N HIS A 47 5.47 9.16 2.23
CA HIS A 47 6.79 8.64 1.90
C HIS A 47 6.96 8.42 0.40
N GLN A 48 8.21 8.58 -0.07
CA GLN A 48 8.54 8.24 -1.45
C GLN A 48 8.56 6.71 -1.65
N PRO A 49 7.99 6.21 -2.77
CA PRO A 49 8.01 4.77 -3.08
C PRO A 49 9.41 4.19 -3.02
N GLY A 50 9.53 3.01 -2.41
CA GLY A 50 10.76 2.23 -2.39
C GLY A 50 11.85 2.73 -1.44
N ARG A 51 11.57 3.78 -0.65
CA ARG A 51 12.50 4.27 0.40
C ARG A 51 12.23 3.70 1.79
N VAL A 52 11.05 3.10 1.99
CA VAL A 52 10.62 2.56 3.27
C VAL A 52 10.31 1.08 3.12
N ASP A 53 10.86 0.27 4.01
CA ASP A 53 10.42 -1.10 4.23
C ASP A 53 9.51 -1.10 5.47
N TYR A 54 8.23 -1.41 5.25
CA TYR A 54 7.24 -1.47 6.33
C TYR A 54 7.28 -2.84 7.00
N ILE A 55 7.03 -2.86 8.30
CA ILE A 55 6.76 -4.06 9.07
C ILE A 55 5.36 -3.91 9.65
N LEU A 56 4.46 -4.79 9.24
CA LEU A 56 3.12 -4.96 9.80
C LEU A 56 3.21 -5.85 11.05
N PRO A 57 3.00 -5.30 12.27
CA PRO A 57 3.00 -6.12 13.49
C PRO A 57 1.82 -7.10 13.52
N VAL A 58 0.77 -6.80 12.76
CA VAL A 58 -0.39 -7.64 12.49
C VAL A 58 -0.72 -7.49 11.01
N LEU A 59 -1.03 -8.59 10.32
CA LEU A 59 -1.46 -8.56 8.93
C LEU A 59 -2.70 -7.68 8.77
N ALA A 60 -2.74 -6.93 7.67
CA ALA A 60 -3.94 -6.20 7.29
C ALA A 60 -5.03 -7.17 6.80
N THR A 61 -6.26 -6.68 6.69
CA THR A 61 -7.43 -7.44 6.25
C THR A 61 -8.06 -6.76 5.05
N CYS A 62 -8.31 -7.52 3.98
CA CYS A 62 -9.05 -7.01 2.84
C CYS A 62 -10.49 -6.64 3.26
N PRO A 63 -10.96 -5.40 3.03
CA PRO A 63 -12.30 -4.99 3.47
C PRO A 63 -13.43 -5.67 2.68
N GLN A 64 -13.12 -6.27 1.52
CA GLN A 64 -14.12 -6.89 0.65
C GLN A 64 -14.26 -8.40 0.87
N CYS A 65 -13.15 -9.14 1.04
CA CYS A 65 -13.17 -10.60 1.16
C CYS A 65 -12.51 -11.14 2.44
N HIS A 66 -12.04 -10.25 3.32
CA HIS A 66 -11.49 -10.56 4.64
C HIS A 66 -10.26 -11.48 4.67
N VAL A 67 -9.60 -11.70 3.54
CA VAL A 67 -8.30 -12.38 3.50
C VAL A 67 -7.22 -11.50 4.12
N SER A 68 -6.24 -12.13 4.77
CA SER A 68 -5.07 -11.43 5.33
C SER A 68 -4.15 -10.90 4.22
N LEU A 69 -3.59 -9.72 4.44
CA LEU A 69 -2.71 -9.00 3.53
C LEU A 69 -1.40 -8.65 4.24
N ASP A 70 -0.29 -8.99 3.60
CA ASP A 70 1.04 -8.50 3.95
C ASP A 70 1.41 -7.25 3.13
N GLU A 71 2.62 -6.73 3.31
CA GLU A 71 3.13 -5.54 2.63
C GLU A 71 3.19 -5.70 1.10
N TRP A 72 3.31 -6.94 0.63
CA TRP A 72 3.52 -7.31 -0.77
C TRP A 72 2.24 -7.69 -1.50
N SER A 73 1.18 -7.96 -0.75
CA SER A 73 -0.14 -8.30 -1.26
C SER A 73 -0.65 -7.23 -2.21
N LEU A 74 -1.14 -7.65 -3.37
CA LEU A 74 -1.65 -6.73 -4.38
C LEU A 74 -3.06 -6.26 -4.01
N VAL A 75 -3.25 -4.95 -4.09
CA VAL A 75 -4.49 -4.27 -3.72
C VAL A 75 -4.91 -3.25 -4.78
N ALA A 76 -6.19 -2.91 -4.74
CA ALA A 76 -6.80 -1.83 -5.53
C ALA A 76 -7.13 -0.67 -4.58
N PRO A 77 -6.39 0.45 -4.57
CA PRO A 77 -6.72 1.60 -3.73
C PRO A 77 -8.01 2.29 -4.20
N LYS A 78 -8.84 2.79 -3.27
CA LYS A 78 -10.13 3.44 -3.60
C LYS A 78 -9.95 4.72 -4.43
N ASP A 79 -8.91 5.49 -4.12
CA ASP A 79 -8.64 6.80 -4.73
C ASP A 79 -7.39 6.81 -5.62
N TYR A 80 -6.95 5.67 -6.15
CA TYR A 80 -5.83 5.66 -7.08
C TYR A 80 -6.24 6.33 -8.40
N ARG A 81 -6.07 7.65 -8.48
CA ARG A 81 -5.89 8.36 -9.74
C ARG A 81 -4.45 8.09 -10.17
N PRO A 82 -4.18 7.25 -11.20
CA PRO A 82 -2.86 7.23 -11.79
C PRO A 82 -2.54 8.67 -12.19
N GLY A 83 -1.46 9.21 -11.65
CA GLY A 83 -1.02 10.55 -11.99
C GLY A 83 -0.93 10.67 -13.50
N ASN A 84 -1.65 11.66 -14.04
CA ASN A 84 -1.56 12.10 -15.41
C ASN A 84 -0.12 12.59 -15.64
N SER A 85 0.75 11.71 -16.12
CA SER A 85 2.04 12.08 -16.68
C SER A 85 1.79 12.71 -18.04
N GLY A 86 1.84 14.05 -18.08
CA GLY A 86 2.09 14.88 -19.26
C GLY A 86 1.46 14.44 -20.59
N SER A 87 0.42 15.17 -21.00
CA SER A 87 0.25 15.51 -22.40
C SER A 87 0.39 17.03 -22.51
N ASP A 88 1.57 17.47 -22.91
CA ASP A 88 1.75 18.77 -23.54
C ASP A 88 0.88 18.83 -24.80
N VAL A 89 0.02 19.85 -24.88
CA VAL A 89 -0.21 20.82 -25.97
C VAL A 89 -1.41 21.70 -25.59
#